data_AF-A0A0D3BBF8-F1
#
_entry.id   AF-A0A0D3BBF8-F1
#
_cell.length_a   1.000
_cell.length_b   1.000
_cell.length_c   1.000
_cell.angle_alpha   90.00
_cell.angle_beta   90.00
_cell.angle_gamma   90.00
#
_symmetry.space_group_name_H-M   'P 1'
#
loop_
_entity.id
_entity.type
_entity.pdbx_description
1 polymer ?
#
loop_
_entity_poly.entity_id
_entity_poly.type
_entity_poly.pdbx_seq_one_letter_code
_entity_poly.pdbx_strand_id
1 'polypeptide(L)'
;MCVQKKPMRRQMIVCEAAPTKKADSAAKRARQAEKRRVYNKSKKSEARTRMKKVLEALDGLKKKAEAQPDEIVTVEKLIGEAYSAIDKAVKVRALHKNTGARRKSRLARRKKAVEIHHGWYVPATAAAAEEAVAMAA
;
A
#
# COMPACT_ATOMS: atom_id res chain seq x y z
N MET A 1 84.33 -6.07 0.88
CA MET A 1 83.00 -5.68 0.33
C MET A 1 82.06 -5.42 1.51
N CYS A 2 81.67 -4.16 1.72
CA CYS A 2 80.87 -3.75 2.89
C CYS A 2 79.38 -3.88 2.56
N VAL A 3 78.66 -4.78 3.23
CA VAL A 3 77.21 -4.96 3.03
C VAL A 3 76.48 -4.09 4.06
N GLN A 4 75.95 -2.95 3.63
CA GLN A 4 75.07 -2.14 4.47
C GLN A 4 73.77 -2.92 4.78
N LYS A 5 73.64 -3.40 6.02
CA LYS A 5 72.37 -3.94 6.54
C LYS A 5 71.38 -2.78 6.75
N LYS A 6 70.38 -2.62 5.87
CA LYS A 6 69.26 -1.72 6.09
C LYS A 6 68.45 -2.18 7.31
N PRO A 7 68.19 -1.32 8.31
CA PRO A 7 67.30 -1.68 9.41
C PRO A 7 65.88 -1.77 8.87
N MET A 8 65.29 -2.96 8.93
CA MET A 8 63.86 -3.18 8.73
C MET A 8 63.13 -2.43 9.86
N ARG A 9 62.72 -1.19 9.59
CA ARG A 9 61.84 -0.44 10.50
C ARG A 9 60.50 -1.16 10.51
N ARG A 10 60.35 -2.11 11.43
CA ARG A 10 59.07 -2.68 11.83
C ARG A 10 58.30 -1.53 12.48
N GLN A 11 57.59 -0.75 11.66
CA GLN A 11 56.66 0.25 12.15
C GLN A 11 55.66 -0.51 13.01
N MET A 12 55.78 -0.33 14.33
CA MET A 12 54.78 -0.75 15.28
C MET A 12 53.55 0.07 14.96
N ILE A 13 52.64 -0.51 14.19
CA ILE A 13 51.28 -0.02 14.09
C ILE A 13 50.72 -0.27 15.49
N VAL A 14 50.78 0.77 16.33
CA VAL A 14 50.05 0.78 17.60
C VAL A 14 48.60 0.58 17.20
N CYS A 15 48.05 -0.60 17.49
CA CYS A 15 46.61 -0.81 17.41
C CYS A 15 45.98 0.19 18.39
N GLU A 16 45.51 1.31 17.84
CA GLU A 16 44.64 2.23 18.56
C GLU A 16 43.44 1.41 19.04
N ALA A 17 43.34 1.26 20.36
CA ALA A 17 42.37 0.36 20.97
C ALA A 17 40.96 0.74 20.50
N ALA A 18 40.31 -0.15 19.76
CA ALA A 18 38.93 0.04 19.32
C ALA A 18 38.07 0.43 20.53
N PRO A 19 37.24 1.48 20.45
CA PRO A 19 36.43 1.88 21.59
C PRO A 19 35.53 0.70 21.97
N THR A 20 35.69 0.20 23.19
CA THR A 20 34.95 -0.90 23.79
C THR A 20 33.51 -0.47 24.10
N LYS A 21 32.81 0.11 23.12
CA LYS A 21 31.40 0.48 23.25
C LYS A 21 30.59 -0.81 23.33
N LYS A 22 29.99 -1.04 24.50
CA LYS A 22 29.04 -2.13 24.72
C LYS A 22 27.92 -2.06 23.68
N ALA A 23 27.42 -3.22 23.23
CA ALA A 23 26.38 -3.29 22.22
C ALA A 23 25.10 -2.60 22.71
N ASP A 24 24.86 -1.38 22.26
CA ASP A 24 23.66 -0.63 22.61
C ASP A 24 22.45 -1.17 21.80
N SER A 25 21.64 -1.97 22.50
CA SER A 25 20.42 -2.53 21.96
C SER A 25 19.42 -1.44 21.52
N ALA A 26 19.41 -0.28 22.18
CA ALA A 26 18.54 0.83 21.85
C ALA A 26 18.96 1.47 20.51
N ALA A 27 20.25 1.79 20.33
CA ALA A 27 20.77 2.31 19.07
C ALA A 27 20.55 1.33 17.89
N LYS A 28 20.61 0.02 18.13
CA LYS A 28 20.27 -0.99 17.11
C LYS A 28 18.78 -0.94 16.74
N ARG A 29 17.88 -0.83 17.72
CA ARG A 29 16.43 -0.74 17.48
C ARG A 29 16.04 0.53 16.73
N ALA A 30 16.67 1.66 17.04
CA ALA A 30 16.46 2.93 16.33
C ALA A 30 16.79 2.80 14.83
N ARG A 31 18.00 2.29 14.50
CA ARG A 31 18.42 2.05 13.10
C ARG A 31 17.49 1.09 12.35
N GLN A 32 17.02 0.02 13.01
CA GLN A 32 16.08 -0.91 12.39
C GLN A 32 14.70 -0.28 12.17
N ALA A 33 14.22 0.52 13.13
CA ALA A 33 12.95 1.22 13.05
C ALA A 33 12.95 2.22 11.89
N GLU A 34 14.02 2.98 11.69
CA GLU A 34 14.15 3.92 10.58
C GLU A 34 14.07 3.22 9.22
N LYS A 35 14.82 2.12 9.04
CA LYS A 35 14.79 1.32 7.81
C LYS A 35 13.38 0.78 7.52
N ARG A 36 12.73 0.19 8.54
CA ARG A 36 11.37 -0.32 8.43
C ARG A 36 10.35 0.80 8.19
N ARG A 37 10.54 1.98 8.79
CA ARG A 37 9.68 3.14 8.62
C ARG A 37 9.68 3.62 7.18
N VAL A 38 10.86 3.79 6.57
CA VAL A 38 10.99 4.24 5.17
C VAL A 38 10.31 3.25 4.22
N TYR A 39 10.57 1.95 4.39
CA TYR A 39 9.96 0.91 3.56
C TYR A 39 8.43 0.84 3.73
N ASN A 40 7.93 0.85 4.97
CA ASN A 40 6.49 0.79 5.22
C ASN A 40 5.78 2.08 4.81
N LYS A 41 6.46 3.23 4.86
CA LYS A 41 5.92 4.51 4.39
C LYS A 41 5.64 4.44 2.90
N SER A 42 6.57 3.96 2.08
CA SER A 42 6.40 3.88 0.63
C SER A 42 5.24 2.95 0.24
N LYS A 43 5.13 1.78 0.88
CA LYS A 43 4.02 0.84 0.61
C LYS A 43 2.66 1.38 1.06
N LYS A 44 2.59 2.08 2.20
CA LYS A 44 1.37 2.72 2.66
C LYS A 44 0.96 3.88 1.75
N SER A 45 1.90 4.70 1.28
CA SER A 45 1.62 5.80 0.36
C SER A 45 1.19 5.30 -1.01
N GLU A 46 1.86 4.28 -1.56
CA GLU A 46 1.50 3.66 -2.84
C GLU A 46 0.04 3.21 -2.85
N ALA A 47 -0.37 2.43 -1.84
CA ALA A 47 -1.76 2.00 -1.70
C ALA A 47 -2.74 3.17 -1.54
N ARG A 48 -2.39 4.21 -0.77
CA ARG A 48 -3.24 5.41 -0.59
C ARG A 48 -3.40 6.17 -1.91
N THR A 49 -2.33 6.36 -2.67
CA THR A 49 -2.36 7.10 -3.94
C THR A 49 -3.18 6.38 -4.99
N ARG A 50 -3.01 5.06 -5.17
CA ARG A 50 -3.81 4.27 -6.12
C ARG A 50 -5.30 4.29 -5.74
N MET A 51 -5.61 4.15 -4.46
CA MET A 51 -6.99 4.29 -3.97
C MET A 51 -7.57 5.68 -4.25
N LYS A 52 -6.78 6.76 -4.08
CA LYS A 52 -7.25 8.13 -4.33
C LYS A 52 -7.62 8.31 -5.81
N LYS A 53 -6.78 7.83 -6.73
CA LYS A 53 -7.06 7.88 -8.18
C LYS A 53 -8.38 7.19 -8.54
N VAL A 54 -8.65 6.02 -7.95
CA VAL A 54 -9.93 5.31 -8.17
C VAL A 54 -11.11 6.13 -7.66
N LEU A 55 -10.99 6.74 -6.47
CA LEU A 55 -12.08 7.54 -5.91
C LEU A 55 -12.34 8.81 -6.73
N GLU A 56 -11.30 9.49 -7.20
CA GLU A 56 -11.41 10.66 -8.07
C GLU A 56 -12.10 10.30 -9.39
N ALA A 57 -11.75 9.16 -10.00
CA ALA A 57 -12.40 8.66 -11.21
C ALA A 57 -13.88 8.33 -10.99
N LEU A 58 -14.20 7.61 -9.90
CA LEU A 58 -15.59 7.25 -9.55
C LEU A 58 -16.43 8.48 -9.22
N ASP A 59 -15.87 9.47 -8.52
CA ASP A 59 -16.60 10.70 -8.18
C ASP A 59 -16.82 11.59 -9.41
N GLY A 60 -15.95 11.52 -10.43
CA GLY A 60 -16.18 12.12 -11.75
C GLY A 60 -17.33 11.45 -12.51
N LEU A 61 -17.36 10.11 -12.52
CA LEU A 61 -18.41 9.30 -13.16
C LEU A 61 -19.79 9.46 -12.51
N LYS A 62 -19.86 9.78 -11.21
CA LYS A 62 -21.14 10.09 -10.56
C LYS A 62 -21.77 11.40 -11.03
N LYS A 63 -20.94 12.37 -11.42
CA LYS A 63 -21.39 13.72 -11.80
C LYS A 63 -21.78 13.80 -13.27
N LYS A 64 -21.21 12.94 -14.11
CA LYS A 64 -21.60 12.83 -15.52
C LYS A 64 -22.84 11.95 -15.62
N ALA A 65 -23.90 12.47 -16.23
CA ALA A 65 -25.19 11.77 -16.37
C ALA A 65 -25.16 10.64 -17.42
N GLU A 66 -24.21 10.66 -18.37
CA GLU A 66 -24.07 9.66 -19.41
C GLU A 66 -22.67 9.03 -19.32
N ALA A 67 -22.60 7.84 -18.72
CA ALA A 67 -21.35 7.10 -18.63
C ALA A 67 -21.18 6.21 -19.86
N GLN A 68 -20.15 6.47 -20.65
CA GLN A 68 -19.74 5.61 -21.76
C GLN A 68 -19.10 4.31 -21.22
N PRO A 69 -19.31 3.15 -21.88
CA PRO A 69 -18.76 1.87 -21.47
C PRO A 69 -17.23 1.88 -21.42
N ASP A 70 -16.58 2.71 -22.24
CA ASP A 70 -15.12 2.86 -22.26
C ASP A 70 -14.55 3.42 -20.95
N GLU A 71 -15.28 4.32 -20.27
CA GLU A 71 -14.84 4.88 -19.00
C GLU A 71 -14.84 3.81 -17.89
N ILE A 72 -15.74 2.82 -17.97
CA ILE A 72 -15.82 1.70 -17.01
C ILE A 72 -14.56 0.84 -17.10
N VAL A 73 -14.13 0.49 -18.31
CA VAL A 73 -12.94 -0.34 -18.53
C VAL A 73 -11.70 0.33 -17.95
N THR A 74 -11.58 1.66 -18.06
CA THR A 74 -10.47 2.39 -17.43
C THR A 74 -10.53 2.33 -15.90
N VAL A 75 -11.72 2.45 -15.31
CA VAL A 75 -11.90 2.33 -13.86
C VAL A 75 -11.57 0.92 -13.36
N GLU A 76 -11.96 -0.11 -14.08
CA GLU A 76 -11.67 -1.50 -13.70
C GLU A 76 -10.17 -1.79 -13.73
N LYS A 77 -9.44 -1.25 -14.72
CA LYS A 77 -7.97 -1.29 -14.75
C LYS A 77 -7.38 -0.62 -13.51
N LEU A 78 -7.85 0.58 -13.15
CA LEU A 78 -7.38 1.29 -11.94
C LEU A 78 -7.72 0.54 -10.65
N ILE A 79 -8.86 -0.14 -10.58
CA ILE A 79 -9.25 -0.98 -9.45
C ILE A 79 -8.29 -2.18 -9.34
N GLY A 80 -7.96 -2.83 -10.45
CA GLY A 80 -7.00 -3.93 -10.49
C GLY A 80 -5.63 -3.53 -9.95
N GLU A 81 -5.13 -2.36 -10.37
CA GLU A 81 -3.89 -1.78 -9.85
C GLU A 81 -3.97 -1.49 -8.35
N ALA A 82 -5.09 -0.93 -7.88
CA ALA A 82 -5.30 -0.63 -6.47
C ALA A 82 -5.32 -1.91 -5.62
N TYR A 83 -5.98 -2.98 -6.08
CA TYR A 83 -5.97 -4.27 -5.41
C TYR A 83 -4.58 -4.89 -5.34
N SER A 84 -3.82 -4.85 -6.45
CA SER A 84 -2.43 -5.29 -6.48
C SER A 84 -1.57 -4.56 -5.45
N ALA A 85 -1.69 -3.23 -5.36
CA ALA A 85 -0.94 -2.43 -4.38
C ALA A 85 -1.35 -2.72 -2.93
N ILE A 86 -2.64 -2.91 -2.65
CA ILE A 86 -3.15 -3.25 -1.32
C ILE A 86 -2.61 -4.61 -0.88
N ASP A 87 -2.67 -5.62 -1.74
CA ASP A 87 -2.25 -6.98 -1.39
C ASP A 87 -0.74 -7.09 -1.23
N LYS A 88 0.04 -6.38 -2.05
CA LYS A 88 1.49 -6.24 -1.84
C LYS A 88 1.79 -5.60 -0.49
N ALA A 89 1.04 -4.59 -0.06
CA ALA A 89 1.21 -3.97 1.25
C ALA A 89 0.79 -4.90 2.41
N VAL A 90 -0.19 -5.79 2.21
CA VAL A 90 -0.57 -6.82 3.19
C VAL A 90 0.50 -7.92 3.28
N LYS A 91 1.04 -8.38 2.15
CA LYS A 91 2.10 -9.41 2.09
C LYS A 91 3.32 -9.00 2.90
N VAL A 92 3.74 -7.73 2.77
CA VAL A 92 4.89 -7.21 3.53
C VAL A 92 4.54 -6.76 4.96
N ARG A 93 3.31 -7.05 5.42
CA ARG A 93 2.80 -6.70 6.76
C ARG A 93 2.85 -5.19 7.07
N ALA A 94 2.93 -4.34 6.05
CA ALA A 94 2.77 -2.90 6.20
C ALA A 94 1.31 -2.55 6.54
N LEU A 95 0.36 -3.38 6.11
CA LEU A 95 -1.05 -3.37 6.49
C LEU A 95 -1.48 -4.72 7.05
N HIS A 96 -2.36 -4.70 8.05
CA HIS A 96 -3.00 -5.93 8.54
C HIS A 96 -4.05 -6.43 7.54
N LYS A 97 -4.26 -7.76 7.48
CA LYS A 97 -5.23 -8.42 6.57
C LYS A 97 -6.63 -7.79 6.62
N ASN A 98 -7.14 -7.50 7.83
CA ASN A 98 -8.46 -6.87 7.99
C ASN A 98 -8.48 -5.44 7.44
N THR A 99 -7.36 -4.71 7.54
CA THR A 99 -7.27 -3.35 6.98
C THR A 99 -7.24 -3.39 5.46
N GLY A 100 -6.56 -4.37 4.86
CA GLY A 100 -6.61 -4.61 3.42
C GLY A 100 -8.02 -4.94 2.95
N ALA A 101 -8.69 -5.88 3.62
CA ALA A 101 -10.07 -6.27 3.31
C ALA A 101 -11.06 -5.10 3.39
N ARG A 102 -10.98 -4.27 4.44
CA ARG A 102 -11.82 -3.05 4.56
C ARG A 102 -11.60 -2.07 3.40
N ARG A 103 -10.35 -1.90 2.94
CA ARG A 103 -10.04 -1.00 1.81
C ARG A 103 -10.60 -1.53 0.49
N LYS A 104 -10.49 -2.84 0.23
CA LYS A 104 -11.11 -3.48 -0.94
C LYS A 104 -12.63 -3.35 -0.91
N SER A 105 -13.24 -3.66 0.24
CA SER A 105 -14.69 -3.51 0.42
C SER A 105 -15.17 -2.09 0.17
N ARG A 106 -14.41 -1.07 0.61
CA ARG A 106 -14.74 0.34 0.35
C ARG A 106 -14.78 0.68 -1.14
N LEU A 107 -13.80 0.21 -1.92
CA LEU A 107 -13.77 0.45 -3.38
C LEU A 107 -14.92 -0.28 -4.08
N ALA A 108 -15.17 -1.55 -3.72
CA ALA A 108 -16.27 -2.32 -4.29
C ALA A 108 -17.64 -1.69 -3.99
N ARG A 109 -17.87 -1.22 -2.76
CA ARG A 109 -19.11 -0.52 -2.38
C ARG A 109 -19.30 0.77 -3.18
N ARG A 110 -18.22 1.54 -3.38
CA ARG A 110 -18.28 2.77 -4.20
C ARG A 110 -18.59 2.46 -5.66
N LYS A 111 -18.00 1.41 -6.24
CA LYS A 111 -18.31 0.94 -7.61
C LYS A 111 -19.80 0.61 -7.75
N LYS A 112 -20.31 -0.26 -6.87
CA LYS A 112 -21.74 -0.65 -6.86
C LYS A 112 -22.68 0.54 -6.74
N ALA A 113 -22.34 1.53 -5.91
CA ALA A 113 -23.17 2.74 -5.78
C ALA A 113 -23.22 3.58 -7.07
N VAL A 114 -22.17 3.56 -7.90
CA VAL A 114 -22.18 4.21 -9.22
C VAL A 114 -23.03 3.40 -10.20
N GLU A 115 -22.87 2.07 -10.21
CA GLU A 115 -23.65 1.17 -11.06
C GLU A 115 -25.16 1.28 -10.79
N ILE A 116 -25.56 1.41 -9.50
CA ILE A 116 -26.96 1.63 -9.10
C ILE A 116 -27.46 3.00 -9.56
N HIS A 117 -26.65 4.06 -9.40
CA HIS A 117 -27.05 5.42 -9.81
C HIS A 117 -27.32 5.51 -11.31
N HIS A 118 -26.53 4.80 -12.12
CA HIS A 118 -26.70 4.75 -13.58
C HIS A 118 -27.70 3.68 -14.03
N GLY A 119 -28.34 2.96 -13.09
CA GLY A 119 -29.39 1.98 -13.39
C GLY A 119 -28.92 0.67 -14.02
N TRP A 120 -27.61 0.42 -14.11
CA TRP A 120 -27.06 -0.81 -14.72
C TRP A 120 -27.12 -2.04 -13.82
N TYR A 121 -27.33 -1.81 -12.51
CA TYR A 121 -27.46 -2.89 -11.54
C TYR A 121 -28.53 -2.57 -10.52
N VAL A 122 -29.59 -3.38 -10.52
CA VAL A 122 -30.60 -3.40 -9.46
C VAL A 122 -30.35 -4.67 -8.64
N PRO A 123 -30.01 -4.58 -7.34
CA PRO A 123 -29.85 -5.77 -6.54
C PRO A 123 -31.21 -6.47 -6.39
N ALA A 124 -31.22 -7.80 -6.52
CA ALA A 124 -32.44 -8.62 -6.38
C ALA A 124 -33.18 -8.41 -5.05
N THR A 125 -32.47 -7.95 -4.01
CA THR A 125 -33.08 -7.59 -2.72
C THR A 125 -34.00 -6.37 -2.80
N ALA A 126 -33.80 -5.46 -3.76
CA ALA A 126 -34.72 -4.35 -4.00
C ALA A 126 -36.00 -4.85 -4.68
N ALA A 127 -35.89 -5.78 -5.64
CA ALA A 127 -37.05 -6.45 -6.24
C ALA A 127 -37.86 -7.25 -5.20
N ALA A 128 -37.18 -8.01 -4.34
CA ALA A 128 -37.82 -8.74 -3.25
C ALA A 128 -38.40 -7.83 -2.15
N ALA A 129 -37.85 -6.62 -1.96
CA ALA A 129 -38.40 -5.63 -1.03
C ALA A 129 -39.67 -4.97 -1.59
N GLU A 130 -39.73 -4.70 -2.90
CA GLU A 130 -40.97 -4.24 -3.52
C GLU A 130 -42.07 -5.31 -3.51
N GLU A 131 -41.72 -6.58 -3.76
CA GLU A 131 -42.67 -7.70 -3.66
C GLU A 131 -43.17 -7.92 -2.21
N ALA A 132 -42.31 -7.75 -1.20
CA ALA A 132 -42.72 -7.85 0.19
C ALA A 132 -43.62 -6.69 0.65
N VAL A 133 -43.43 -5.47 0.10
CA VAL A 133 -44.30 -4.32 0.37
C VAL A 133 -45.65 -4.48 -0.35
N ALA A 134 -45.67 -5.05 -1.55
CA ALA A 134 -46.90 -5.33 -2.30
C ALA A 134 -47.75 -6.46 -1.70
N MET A 135 -47.14 -7.45 -1.03
CA MET A 135 -47.88 -8.52 -0.31
C MET A 135 -48.35 -8.13 1.09
N ALA A 136 -47.89 -7.00 1.64
CA ALA A 136 -48.31 -6.48 2.94
C ALA A 136 -49.38 -5.37 2.84
N ALA A 137 -49.80 -4.99 1.62
CA ALA A 137 -50.88 -4.06 1.32
C ALA A 137 -52.14 -4.82 0.87
#